data_AF-A0A091T0W2-F1
#
_entry.id   AF-A0A091T0W2-F1
#
_cell.length_a   1.000
_cell.length_b   1.000
_cell.length_c   1.000
_cell.angle_alpha   90.00
_cell.angle_beta   90.00
_cell.angle_gamma   90.00
#
_symmetry.space_group_name_H-M   'P 1'
#
loop_
_entity.id
_entity.type
_entity.pdbx_description
1 polymer ?
#
loop_
_entity_poly.entity_id
_entity_poly.type
_entity_poly.pdbx_seq_one_letter_code
_entity_poly.pdbx_strand_id
1 'polypeptide(L)'
;LADSHSLDSSRYSIVGADLRFSSDLEEKLKKHNLDIHLPTLLVAECVLVYMTPQQSANLLKWAASTFPVAMFINYEQVNMTDRFGQIMIENLQRRQCNLAGVEVCRSLDSQRERLLLNGWETARAIDMMKVYSFLPQADVKRIEGLEFLDEKELFEQLMQHYCICWASKDSSNL
;
A
#
# COMPACT_ATOMS: atom_id res chain seq x y z
N LEU A 1 -6.52 32.39 7.91
CA LEU A 1 -6.12 31.51 9.02
C LEU A 1 -5.48 30.30 8.39
N ALA A 2 -4.15 30.19 8.43
CA ALA A 2 -3.44 29.04 7.88
C ALA A 2 -3.74 27.83 8.76
N ASP A 3 -4.20 26.74 8.14
CA ASP A 3 -4.49 25.49 8.83
C ASP A 3 -3.18 24.93 9.39
N SER A 4 -3.04 24.86 10.73
CA SER A 4 -1.76 24.67 11.44
C SER A 4 -1.09 23.30 11.22
N HIS A 5 -1.67 22.47 10.36
CA HIS A 5 -1.23 21.11 10.05
C HIS A 5 -1.00 20.88 8.55
N SER A 6 -0.85 21.96 7.78
CA SER A 6 -0.56 21.87 6.35
C SER A 6 0.74 22.60 5.99
N LEU A 7 1.47 22.02 5.04
CA LEU A 7 2.61 22.67 4.38
C LEU A 7 2.29 22.72 2.90
N ASP A 8 2.45 23.88 2.27
CA ASP A 8 2.17 24.02 0.84
C ASP A 8 3.31 24.74 0.14
N SER A 9 3.78 24.15 -0.95
CA SER A 9 4.80 24.71 -1.82
C SER A 9 4.54 24.30 -3.27
N SER A 10 5.20 24.97 -4.21
CA SER A 10 5.00 24.70 -5.65
C SER A 10 5.28 23.26 -6.11
N ARG A 11 6.04 22.47 -5.34
CA ARG A 11 6.50 21.12 -5.72
C ARG A 11 6.27 20.07 -4.63
N TYR A 12 5.73 20.45 -3.47
CA TYR A 12 5.54 19.56 -2.34
C TYR A 12 4.52 20.14 -1.36
N SER A 13 3.56 19.31 -0.96
CA SER A 13 2.54 19.69 0.01
C SER A 13 2.34 18.56 1.03
N ILE A 14 2.11 18.92 2.29
CA ILE A 14 1.71 18.03 3.38
C ILE A 14 0.29 18.40 3.77
N VAL A 15 -0.61 17.41 3.74
CA VAL A 15 -2.04 17.62 3.97
C VAL A 15 -2.51 16.75 5.13
N GLY A 16 -2.98 17.38 6.20
CA GLY A 16 -3.65 16.70 7.31
C GLY A 16 -5.06 16.27 6.91
N ALA A 17 -5.23 14.99 6.56
CA ALA A 17 -6.52 14.41 6.19
C ALA A 17 -6.68 12.99 6.77
N ASP A 18 -7.92 12.62 7.05
CA ASP A 18 -8.27 11.26 7.41
C ASP A 18 -8.67 10.49 6.15
N LEU A 19 -7.83 9.52 5.77
CA LEU A 19 -8.00 8.74 4.54
C LEU A 19 -9.30 7.93 4.47
N ARG A 20 -10.00 7.76 5.60
CA ARG A 20 -11.30 7.08 5.67
C ARG A 20 -12.43 7.92 5.06
N PHE A 21 -12.22 9.22 4.85
CA PHE A 21 -13.20 10.17 4.33
C PHE A 21 -12.74 10.79 3.01
N SER A 22 -12.90 10.06 1.90
CA SER A 22 -12.38 10.46 0.58
C SER A 22 -12.85 11.84 0.10
N SER A 23 -14.05 12.29 0.50
CA SER A 23 -14.56 13.63 0.14
C SER A 23 -13.79 14.76 0.80
N ASP A 24 -13.42 14.61 2.09
CA ASP A 24 -12.59 15.59 2.82
C ASP A 24 -11.17 15.59 2.25
N LEU A 25 -10.62 14.41 1.96
CA LEU A 25 -9.33 14.24 1.31
C LEU A 25 -9.29 14.98 -0.03
N GLU A 26 -10.29 14.79 -0.89
CA GLU A 26 -10.38 15.45 -2.19
C GLU A 26 -10.46 16.97 -2.08
N GLU A 27 -11.31 17.48 -1.19
CA GLU A 27 -11.45 18.92 -0.98
C GLU A 27 -10.11 19.55 -0.56
N LYS A 28 -9.40 18.90 0.37
CA LYS A 28 -8.09 19.37 0.83
C LYS A 28 -7.04 19.27 -0.27
N LEU A 29 -6.95 18.16 -0.99
CA LEU A 29 -6.00 18.03 -2.10
C LEU A 29 -6.24 19.07 -3.21
N LYS A 30 -7.50 19.40 -3.53
CA LYS A 30 -7.83 20.47 -4.48
C LYS A 30 -7.39 21.85 -3.99
N LYS A 31 -7.49 22.13 -2.69
CA LYS A 31 -6.95 23.38 -2.09
C LYS A 31 -5.43 23.49 -2.24
N HIS A 32 -4.74 22.35 -2.35
CA HIS A 32 -3.31 22.25 -2.64
C HIS A 32 -2.99 22.11 -4.14
N ASN A 33 -3.89 22.57 -5.01
CA ASN A 33 -3.70 22.62 -6.47
C ASN A 33 -3.38 21.27 -7.13
N LEU A 34 -3.94 20.16 -6.60
CA LEU A 34 -3.85 18.86 -7.27
C LEU A 34 -4.50 18.91 -8.67
N ASP A 35 -3.70 18.72 -9.71
CA ASP A 35 -4.18 18.57 -11.09
C ASP A 35 -4.49 17.10 -11.40
N ILE A 36 -5.78 16.78 -11.50
CA ILE A 36 -6.26 15.42 -11.76
C ILE A 36 -6.04 14.96 -13.20
N HIS A 37 -5.67 15.85 -14.12
CA HIS A 37 -5.42 15.52 -15.52
C HIS A 37 -3.99 15.03 -15.77
N LEU A 38 -3.10 15.14 -14.79
CA LEU A 38 -1.74 14.60 -14.88
C LEU A 38 -1.70 13.11 -14.50
N PRO A 39 -0.83 12.31 -15.15
CA PRO A 39 -0.55 10.95 -14.71
C PRO A 39 -0.11 10.94 -13.25
N THR A 40 -0.85 10.23 -12.39
CA THR A 40 -0.65 10.29 -10.94
C THR A 40 -0.28 8.92 -10.38
N LEU A 41 0.83 8.86 -9.64
CA LEU A 41 1.21 7.70 -8.83
C LEU A 41 0.74 7.92 -7.39
N LEU A 42 -0.06 6.99 -6.88
CA LEU A 42 -0.46 6.93 -5.47
C LEU A 42 0.28 5.78 -4.77
N VAL A 43 0.75 6.03 -3.55
CA VAL A 43 1.50 5.05 -2.76
C VAL A 43 0.84 4.88 -1.40
N ALA A 44 0.49 3.65 -1.06
CA ALA A 44 0.06 3.22 0.27
C ALA A 44 1.06 2.19 0.80
N GLU A 45 2.02 2.65 1.60
CA GLU A 45 3.06 1.81 2.19
C GLU A 45 2.71 1.53 3.66
N CYS A 46 2.21 0.32 3.93
CA CYS A 46 1.64 -0.11 5.20
C CYS A 46 0.55 0.86 5.69
N VAL A 47 -0.49 1.09 4.87
CA VAL A 47 -1.58 2.02 5.20
C VAL A 47 -2.96 1.35 5.17
N LEU A 48 -3.31 0.66 4.08
CA LEU A 48 -4.68 0.18 3.85
C LEU A 48 -5.12 -0.87 4.88
N VAL A 49 -4.20 -1.69 5.39
CA VAL A 49 -4.45 -2.68 6.44
C VAL A 49 -4.99 -2.09 7.76
N TYR A 50 -4.77 -0.80 8.03
CA TYR A 50 -5.22 -0.14 9.26
C TYR A 50 -6.66 0.40 9.21
N MET A 51 -7.27 0.43 8.03
CA MET A 51 -8.66 0.80 7.85
C MET A 51 -9.52 -0.42 7.54
N THR A 52 -10.84 -0.33 7.76
CA THR A 52 -11.72 -1.46 7.43
C THR A 52 -11.67 -1.72 5.91
N PRO A 53 -11.99 -2.94 5.45
CA PRO A 53 -11.97 -3.23 4.01
C PRO A 53 -12.92 -2.35 3.20
N GLN A 54 -14.03 -1.94 3.78
CA GLN A 54 -14.92 -0.97 3.14
C GLN A 54 -14.26 0.40 2.96
N GLN A 55 -13.49 0.86 3.95
CA GLN A 55 -12.80 2.15 3.88
C GLN A 55 -11.66 2.13 2.86
N SER A 56 -10.83 1.08 2.85
CA SER A 56 -9.76 0.95 1.85
C SER A 56 -10.32 0.75 0.44
N ALA A 57 -11.40 -0.02 0.27
CA ALA A 57 -12.10 -0.11 -1.01
C ALA A 57 -12.62 1.24 -1.49
N ASN A 58 -13.23 2.05 -0.62
CA ASN A 58 -13.69 3.40 -0.96
C ASN A 58 -12.54 4.31 -1.40
N LEU A 59 -11.38 4.24 -0.73
CA LEU A 59 -10.20 5.03 -1.09
C LEU A 59 -9.64 4.59 -2.45
N LEU A 60 -9.52 3.29 -2.68
CA LEU A 60 -9.07 2.73 -3.96
C LEU A 60 -10.00 3.13 -5.12
N LYS A 61 -11.32 3.04 -4.89
CA LYS A 61 -12.34 3.42 -5.86
C LYS A 61 -12.33 4.91 -6.16
N TRP A 62 -12.15 5.74 -5.13
CA TRP A 62 -11.99 7.18 -5.30
C TRP A 62 -10.78 7.49 -6.19
N ALA A 63 -9.60 6.94 -5.88
CA ALA A 63 -8.40 7.16 -6.68
C ALA A 63 -8.59 6.73 -8.14
N ALA A 64 -9.14 5.54 -8.37
CA ALA A 64 -9.44 5.04 -9.71
C ALA A 64 -10.47 5.90 -10.45
N SER A 65 -11.40 6.56 -9.76
CA SER A 65 -12.43 7.41 -10.38
C SER A 65 -11.95 8.84 -10.65
N THR A 66 -11.04 9.35 -9.81
CA THR A 66 -10.55 10.74 -9.87
C THR A 66 -9.53 10.96 -10.98
N PHE A 67 -8.62 10.00 -11.18
CA PHE A 67 -7.53 10.15 -12.14
C PHE A 67 -7.82 9.36 -13.44
N PRO A 68 -7.74 10.00 -14.62
CA PRO A 68 -7.85 9.32 -15.91
C PRO A 68 -6.69 8.36 -16.17
N VAL A 69 -5.47 8.77 -15.81
CA VAL A 69 -4.23 8.00 -15.95
C VAL A 69 -3.57 7.90 -14.58
N ALA A 70 -3.49 6.70 -14.02
CA ALA A 70 -2.94 6.51 -12.68
C ALA A 70 -2.28 5.16 -12.47
N MET A 71 -1.39 5.13 -11.48
CA MET A 71 -0.83 3.92 -10.89
C MET A 71 -1.04 3.96 -9.38
N PHE A 72 -1.35 2.81 -8.79
CA PHE A 72 -1.40 2.64 -7.34
C PHE A 72 -0.35 1.62 -6.93
N ILE A 73 0.46 1.93 -5.94
CA ILE A 73 1.36 0.99 -5.27
C ILE A 73 0.83 0.76 -3.86
N ASN A 74 0.67 -0.50 -3.50
CA ASN A 74 0.30 -0.93 -2.17
C ASN A 74 1.35 -1.92 -1.64
N TYR A 75 1.97 -1.59 -0.52
CA TYR A 75 2.83 -2.50 0.22
C TYR A 75 2.19 -2.78 1.58
N GLU A 76 1.87 -4.03 1.88
CA GLU A 76 1.33 -4.43 3.20
C GLU A 76 1.39 -5.96 3.36
N GLN A 77 0.77 -6.48 4.42
CA GLN A 77 0.75 -7.90 4.70
C GLN A 77 0.01 -8.73 3.63
N VAL A 78 0.37 -10.01 3.55
CA VAL A 78 -0.27 -11.04 2.73
C VAL A 78 -0.17 -12.39 3.45
N ASN A 79 -0.93 -13.39 3.00
CA ASN A 79 -0.90 -14.76 3.56
C ASN A 79 -1.27 -14.83 5.05
N MET A 80 -2.09 -13.89 5.55
CA MET A 80 -2.37 -13.71 6.98
C MET A 80 -3.28 -14.78 7.62
N THR A 81 -3.67 -15.80 6.88
CA THR A 81 -4.59 -16.85 7.34
C THR A 81 -3.89 -18.03 8.01
N ASP A 82 -2.57 -18.14 7.88
CA ASP A 82 -1.80 -19.24 8.48
C ASP A 82 -1.40 -18.97 9.94
N ARG A 83 -0.66 -19.92 10.55
CA ARG A 83 -0.23 -19.79 11.95
C ARG A 83 0.70 -18.60 12.19
N PHE A 84 1.59 -18.29 11.25
CA PHE A 84 2.51 -17.17 11.38
C PHE A 84 1.74 -15.84 11.30
N GLY A 85 0.81 -15.72 10.34
CA GLY A 85 -0.12 -14.60 10.23
C GLY A 85 -0.93 -14.37 11.51
N GLN A 86 -1.46 -15.43 12.14
CA GLN A 86 -2.16 -15.30 13.42
C GLN A 86 -1.24 -14.79 14.55
N ILE A 87 -0.01 -15.30 14.64
CA ILE A 87 0.98 -14.83 15.62
C ILE A 87 1.31 -13.35 15.38
N MET A 88 1.46 -12.93 14.12
CA MET A 88 1.69 -11.52 13.76
C MET A 88 0.53 -10.63 14.21
N ILE A 89 -0.71 -11.04 13.98
CA ILE A 89 -1.93 -10.31 14.42
C ILE A 89 -1.94 -10.18 15.94
N GLU A 90 -1.77 -11.28 16.67
CA GLU A 90 -1.75 -11.29 18.13
C GLU A 90 -0.65 -10.35 18.68
N ASN A 91 0.54 -10.37 18.09
CA ASN A 91 1.66 -9.53 18.50
C ASN A 91 1.39 -8.03 18.32
N LEU A 92 0.73 -7.64 17.22
CA LEU A 92 0.35 -6.24 16.98
C LEU A 92 -0.80 -5.81 17.89
N GLN A 93 -1.78 -6.69 18.12
CA GLN A 93 -2.89 -6.42 19.04
C GLN A 93 -2.40 -6.20 20.48
N ARG A 94 -1.42 -6.97 20.96
CA ARG A 94 -0.77 -6.75 22.27
C ARG A 94 -0.13 -5.37 22.41
N ARG A 95 0.24 -4.74 21.28
CA ARG A 95 0.80 -3.38 21.20
C ARG A 95 -0.27 -2.31 20.93
N GLN A 96 -1.55 -2.66 21.09
CA GLN A 96 -2.70 -1.78 20.81
C GLN A 96 -2.78 -1.31 19.34
N CYS A 97 -2.21 -2.11 18.42
CA CYS A 97 -2.23 -1.86 16.99
C CYS A 97 -3.15 -2.89 16.32
N ASN A 98 -4.37 -2.48 15.98
CA ASN A 98 -5.34 -3.34 15.32
C ASN A 98 -5.24 -3.25 13.79
N LEU A 99 -5.18 -4.41 13.13
CA LEU A 99 -5.21 -4.53 11.67
C LEU A 99 -6.65 -4.67 11.19
N ALA A 100 -7.39 -3.56 11.15
CA ALA A 100 -8.81 -3.54 10.79
C ALA A 100 -9.12 -4.14 9.40
N GLY A 101 -8.15 -4.10 8.49
CA GLY A 101 -8.24 -4.61 7.12
C GLY A 101 -7.57 -5.98 6.90
N VAL A 102 -7.19 -6.71 7.95
CA VAL A 102 -6.43 -7.97 7.78
C VAL A 102 -7.19 -9.02 6.98
N GLU A 103 -8.53 -8.98 6.98
CA GLU A 103 -9.35 -9.97 6.26
C GLU A 103 -9.19 -9.91 4.73
N VAL A 104 -8.65 -8.84 4.16
CA VAL A 104 -8.33 -8.75 2.72
C VAL A 104 -6.88 -9.15 2.39
N CYS A 105 -6.05 -9.39 3.42
CA CYS A 105 -4.65 -9.81 3.30
C CYS A 105 -4.49 -11.34 3.23
N ARG A 106 -5.41 -12.03 2.55
CA ARG A 106 -5.46 -13.51 2.53
C ARG A 106 -4.42 -14.13 1.60
N SER A 107 -4.23 -13.54 0.42
CA SER A 107 -3.30 -14.04 -0.58
C SER A 107 -2.92 -12.93 -1.56
N LEU A 108 -1.92 -13.18 -2.41
CA LEU A 108 -1.60 -12.26 -3.52
C LEU A 108 -2.81 -12.08 -4.46
N ASP A 109 -3.63 -13.12 -4.62
CA ASP A 109 -4.82 -13.09 -5.46
C ASP A 109 -5.88 -12.15 -4.86
N SER A 110 -6.13 -12.24 -3.55
CA SER A 110 -7.08 -11.33 -2.89
C SER A 110 -6.62 -9.86 -2.96
N GLN A 111 -5.31 -9.62 -2.90
CA GLN A 111 -4.76 -8.27 -3.07
C GLN A 111 -4.96 -7.73 -4.49
N ARG A 112 -4.77 -8.56 -5.52
CA ARG A 112 -5.04 -8.17 -6.93
C ARG A 112 -6.53 -7.95 -7.17
N GLU A 113 -7.38 -8.87 -6.71
CA GLU A 113 -8.84 -8.75 -6.83
C GLU A 113 -9.37 -7.49 -6.17
N ARG A 114 -8.85 -7.13 -4.99
CA ARG A 114 -9.21 -5.88 -4.31
C ARG A 114 -8.96 -4.65 -5.18
N LEU A 115 -7.85 -4.60 -5.92
CA LEU A 115 -7.56 -3.49 -6.84
C LEU A 115 -8.53 -3.52 -8.04
N LEU A 116 -8.66 -4.67 -8.71
CA LEU A 116 -9.50 -4.81 -9.91
C LEU A 116 -10.98 -4.49 -9.63
N LEU A 117 -11.53 -4.99 -8.51
CA LEU A 117 -12.92 -4.74 -8.10
C LEU A 117 -13.21 -3.27 -7.80
N ASN A 118 -12.17 -2.47 -7.52
CA ASN A 118 -12.28 -1.05 -7.18
C ASN A 118 -11.87 -0.13 -8.34
N GLY A 119 -12.05 -0.58 -9.58
CA GLY A 119 -11.98 0.27 -10.77
C GLY A 119 -10.60 0.39 -11.43
N TRP A 120 -9.64 -0.43 -11.00
CA TRP A 120 -8.34 -0.53 -11.66
C TRP A 120 -8.38 -1.53 -12.82
N GLU A 121 -7.67 -1.24 -13.91
CA GLU A 121 -7.73 -2.05 -15.14
C GLU A 121 -6.75 -3.24 -15.09
N THR A 122 -5.56 -3.01 -14.56
CA THR A 122 -4.57 -4.06 -14.34
C THR A 122 -4.15 -4.10 -12.89
N ALA A 123 -3.79 -5.30 -12.40
CA ALA A 123 -3.24 -5.49 -11.07
C ALA A 123 -2.20 -6.62 -11.07
N ARG A 124 -1.09 -6.39 -10.38
CA ARG A 124 -0.01 -7.35 -10.14
C ARG A 124 0.34 -7.33 -8.66
N ALA A 125 0.83 -8.47 -8.17
CA ALA A 125 1.27 -8.62 -6.79
C ALA A 125 2.35 -9.70 -6.72
N ILE A 126 3.39 -9.44 -5.94
CA ILE A 126 4.43 -10.40 -5.57
C ILE A 126 4.73 -10.28 -4.07
N ASP A 127 5.05 -11.38 -3.42
CA ASP A 127 5.54 -11.34 -2.04
C ASP A 127 6.97 -10.78 -1.97
N MET A 128 7.39 -10.35 -0.79
CA MET A 128 8.70 -9.72 -0.62
C MET A 128 9.85 -10.71 -0.74
N MET A 129 9.60 -12.01 -0.56
CA MET A 129 10.62 -13.03 -0.81
C MET A 129 10.92 -13.13 -2.30
N LYS A 130 9.89 -13.01 -3.14
CA LYS A 130 10.04 -12.91 -4.59
C LYS A 130 10.76 -11.63 -5.00
N VAL A 131 10.44 -10.49 -4.39
CA VAL A 131 11.19 -9.22 -4.59
C VAL A 131 12.67 -9.41 -4.24
N TYR A 132 12.97 -9.98 -3.08
CA TYR A 132 14.32 -10.26 -2.63
C TYR A 132 15.09 -11.14 -3.64
N SER A 133 14.43 -12.16 -4.20
CA SER A 133 15.03 -13.03 -5.22
C SER A 133 15.38 -12.33 -6.54
N PHE A 134 14.79 -11.16 -6.80
CA PHE A 134 15.06 -10.35 -8.00
C PHE A 134 16.12 -9.27 -7.79
N LEU A 135 16.61 -9.08 -6.56
CA LEU A 135 17.68 -8.12 -6.31
C LEU A 135 18.98 -8.52 -7.03
N PRO A 136 19.78 -7.55 -7.49
CA PRO A 136 21.11 -7.82 -8.01
C PRO A 136 21.96 -8.57 -6.97
N GLN A 137 22.66 -9.63 -7.40
CA GLN A 137 23.46 -10.45 -6.50
C GLN A 137 24.57 -9.68 -5.77
N ALA A 138 25.05 -8.58 -6.36
CA ALA A 138 25.98 -7.67 -5.70
C ALA A 138 25.34 -6.94 -4.50
N ASP A 139 24.07 -6.55 -4.62
CA ASP A 139 23.32 -5.93 -3.53
C ASP A 139 22.97 -6.93 -2.44
N VAL A 140 22.55 -8.15 -2.80
CA VAL A 140 22.30 -9.23 -1.84
C VAL A 140 23.54 -9.48 -0.97
N LYS A 141 24.71 -9.70 -1.59
CA LYS A 141 25.97 -9.91 -0.86
C LYS A 141 26.35 -8.71 0.01
N ARG A 142 26.11 -7.48 -0.48
CA ARG A 142 26.41 -6.26 0.27
C ARG A 142 25.50 -6.14 1.49
N ILE A 143 24.22 -6.45 1.37
CA ILE A 143 23.23 -6.36 2.45
C ILE A 143 23.46 -7.47 3.48
N GLU A 144 23.60 -8.73 3.05
CA GLU A 144 23.87 -9.88 3.93
C GLU A 144 25.25 -9.78 4.62
N GLY A 145 26.16 -8.94 4.11
CA GLY A 145 27.43 -8.63 4.75
C GLY A 145 27.37 -7.61 5.88
N LEU A 146 26.23 -6.92 6.10
CA LEU A 146 26.07 -5.92 7.16
C LEU A 146 25.81 -6.56 8.51
N GLU A 147 24.94 -7.57 8.56
CA GLU A 147 24.55 -8.26 9.78
C GLU A 147 24.48 -9.76 9.51
N PHE A 148 24.99 -10.55 10.46
CA PHE A 148 24.89 -12.00 10.39
C PHE A 148 23.47 -12.45 10.78
N LEU A 149 22.84 -13.22 9.91
CA LEU A 149 21.52 -13.83 10.13
C LEU A 149 21.66 -15.35 10.12
N ASP A 150 21.45 -15.98 11.29
CA ASP A 150 21.46 -17.43 11.46
C ASP A 150 20.10 -18.06 11.15
N GLU A 151 18.99 -17.41 11.52
CA GLU A 151 17.62 -17.91 11.32
C GLU A 151 17.01 -17.46 9.96
N LYS A 152 17.51 -18.03 8.85
CA LYS A 152 17.02 -17.69 7.50
C LYS A 152 15.56 -18.05 7.28
N GLU A 153 15.07 -19.11 7.92
CA GLU A 153 13.69 -19.57 7.80
C GLU A 153 12.70 -18.54 8.35
N LEU A 154 13.07 -17.82 9.43
CA LEU A 154 12.23 -16.74 9.97
C LEU A 154 12.19 -15.53 9.03
N PHE A 155 13.30 -15.22 8.39
CA PHE A 155 13.36 -14.17 7.37
C PHE A 155 12.49 -14.53 6.16
N GLU A 156 12.59 -15.76 5.66
CA GLU A 156 11.75 -16.23 4.55
C GLU A 156 10.26 -16.19 4.92
N GLN A 157 9.90 -16.66 6.12
CA GLN A 157 8.53 -16.58 6.62
C GLN A 157 8.04 -15.13 6.68
N LEU A 158 8.83 -14.22 7.24
CA LEU A 158 8.48 -12.80 7.32
C LEU A 158 8.27 -12.19 5.92
N MET A 159 9.19 -12.46 5.00
CA MET A 159 9.16 -11.93 3.64
C MET A 159 7.99 -12.49 2.80
N GLN A 160 7.56 -13.73 3.08
CA GLN A 160 6.37 -14.32 2.47
C GLN A 160 5.04 -13.75 3.01
N HIS A 161 5.09 -13.02 4.13
CA HIS A 161 3.92 -12.39 4.76
C HIS A 161 3.77 -10.90 4.47
N TYR A 162 4.61 -10.35 3.59
CA TYR A 162 4.43 -9.03 3.00
C TYR A 162 4.41 -9.13 1.48
N CYS A 163 3.69 -8.23 0.85
CA CYS A 163 3.66 -8.12 -0.60
C CYS A 163 3.77 -6.69 -1.06
N ILE A 164 4.28 -6.52 -2.28
CA ILE A 164 4.10 -5.30 -3.07
C ILE A 164 3.13 -5.60 -4.19
N CYS A 165 2.08 -4.80 -4.26
CA CYS A 165 1.06 -4.83 -5.29
C CYS A 165 1.10 -3.52 -6.06
N TRP A 166 0.85 -3.58 -7.36
CA TRP A 166 0.63 -2.37 -8.14
C TRP A 166 -0.48 -2.58 -9.15
N ALA A 167 -1.24 -1.51 -9.36
CA ALA A 167 -2.32 -1.44 -10.33
C ALA A 167 -2.16 -0.22 -11.22
N SER A 168 -2.66 -0.33 -12.44
CA SER A 168 -2.70 0.79 -13.38
C SER A 168 -4.08 0.93 -13.99
N LYS A 169 -4.39 2.17 -14.37
CA LYS A 169 -5.53 2.54 -15.19
C LYS A 169 -5.05 3.58 -16.19
N ASP A 170 -5.40 3.41 -17.45
CA ASP A 170 -5.09 4.38 -18.48
C ASP A 170 -6.25 4.54 -19.47
N SER A 171 -7.10 5.54 -19.22
CA SER A 171 -8.18 5.88 -20.15
C SER A 171 -7.69 6.60 -21.42
N SER A 172 -6.42 6.97 -21.50
CA SER A 172 -5.85 7.77 -22.59
C SER A 172 -5.01 6.95 -23.57
N ASN A 173 -4.74 5.67 -23.28
CA ASN A 173 -3.85 4.77 -24.04
C ASN A 173 -2.47 5.41 -24.35
N LEU A 174 -1.85 6.03 -23.35
CA LEU A 174 -0.52 6.64 -23.42
C LEU A 174 0.60 5.60 -23.41
#